data_AF-A0A2V9HJ27-F1
#
_entry.id   AF-A0A2V9HJ27-F1
#
_cell.length_a   1.000
_cell.length_b   1.000
_cell.length_c   1.000
_cell.angle_alpha   90.00
_cell.angle_beta   90.00
_cell.angle_gamma   90.00
#
_symmetry.space_group_name_H-M   'P 1'
#
loop_
_entity.id
_entity.type
_entity.pdbx_description
1 polymer ?
#
loop_
_entity_poly.entity_id
_entity_poly.type
_entity_poly.pdbx_seq_one_letter_code
_entity_poly.pdbx_strand_id
1 'polypeptide(L)'
;MKRQRTHILLPQALLRDIDRMVGPRGRSAFLVETAQEEVKRRKLLQFLENDEPAWEDGDHPEMSGGSAAWVEELRKESDDRRGKACRQAKRGRSRT
;
A
#
# COMPACT_ATOMS: atom_id res chain seq x y z
N MET A 1 -11.82 -16.14 1.77
CA MET A 1 -12.16 -15.43 3.03
C MET A 1 -13.59 -15.78 3.44
N LYS A 2 -13.83 -16.15 4.69
CA LYS A 2 -15.18 -16.42 5.21
C LYS A 2 -15.90 -15.09 5.45
N ARG A 3 -17.15 -14.96 5.01
CA ARG A 3 -17.99 -13.76 5.20
C ARG A 3 -19.08 -14.08 6.21
N GLN A 4 -19.29 -13.22 7.20
CA GLN A 4 -20.40 -13.32 8.13
C GLN A 4 -21.38 -12.16 7.90
N ARG A 5 -22.68 -12.45 7.97
CA ARG A 5 -23.72 -11.42 7.89
C ARG A 5 -23.84 -10.74 9.24
N THR A 6 -23.77 -9.41 9.23
CA THR A 6 -23.96 -8.56 10.41
C THR A 6 -25.11 -7.60 10.12
N HIS A 7 -26.07 -7.51 11.04
CA HIS A 7 -27.19 -6.58 10.92
C HIS A 7 -26.83 -5.28 11.67
N ILE A 8 -26.88 -4.15 10.97
CA ILE A 8 -26.49 -2.83 11.52
C ILE A 8 -27.66 -1.89 11.30
N LEU A 9 -28.08 -1.19 12.36
CA LEU A 9 -29.09 -0.15 12.29
C LEU A 9 -28.43 1.16 11.88
N LEU A 10 -28.87 1.74 10.76
CA LEU A 10 -28.36 3.01 10.25
C LEU A 10 -29.52 4.03 10.18
N PRO A 11 -29.28 5.30 10.54
CA PRO A 11 -30.29 6.34 10.38
C PRO A 11 -30.76 6.44 8.94
N GLN A 12 -32.08 6.61 8.75
CA GLN A 12 -32.67 6.64 7.41
C GLN A 12 -32.14 7.80 6.56
N ALA A 13 -31.80 8.94 7.17
CA ALA A 13 -31.20 10.08 6.47
C ALA A 13 -29.85 9.70 5.83
N LEU A 14 -28.97 9.06 6.60
CA LEU A 14 -27.66 8.61 6.12
C LEU A 14 -27.79 7.59 4.99
N LEU A 15 -28.72 6.66 5.10
CA LEU A 15 -28.99 5.68 4.04
C LEU A 15 -29.39 6.36 2.72
N ARG A 16 -30.27 7.37 2.77
CA ARG A 16 -30.68 8.13 1.57
C ARG A 16 -29.52 8.86 0.91
N ASP A 17 -28.59 9.39 1.69
CA ASP A 17 -27.44 10.10 1.14
C ASP A 17 -26.44 9.12 0.51
N ILE A 18 -26.17 7.98 1.16
CA ILE A 18 -25.37 6.90 0.57
C ILE A 18 -25.99 6.41 -0.74
N ASP A 19 -27.32 6.24 -0.77
CA ASP A 19 -28.04 5.83 -1.97
C ASP A 19 -27.91 6.81 -3.12
N ARG A 20 -27.92 8.11 -2.82
CA ARG A 20 -27.74 9.16 -3.82
C ARG A 20 -26.32 9.15 -4.40
N MET A 21 -25.32 8.82 -3.58
CA MET A 21 -23.92 8.80 -4.01
C MET A 21 -23.55 7.55 -4.80
N VAL A 22 -23.95 6.36 -4.34
CA VAL A 22 -23.44 5.08 -4.88
C VAL A 22 -24.45 4.41 -5.82
N GLY A 23 -25.70 4.89 -5.85
CA GLY A 23 -26.75 4.34 -6.69
C GLY A 23 -27.28 2.97 -6.23
N PRO A 24 -28.17 2.34 -7.03
CA PRO A 24 -28.79 1.08 -6.67
C PRO A 24 -27.76 -0.06 -6.62
N ARG A 25 -27.78 -0.84 -5.52
CA ARG A 25 -26.93 -2.01 -5.22
C ARG A 25 -25.48 -1.73 -4.76
N GLY A 26 -25.06 -0.47 -4.63
CA GLY A 26 -23.70 -0.12 -4.19
C GLY A 26 -23.48 -0.04 -2.67
N ARG A 27 -24.54 -0.10 -1.86
CA ARG A 27 -24.49 0.16 -0.41
C ARG A 27 -23.50 -0.71 0.36
N SER A 28 -23.51 -2.03 0.10
CA SER A 28 -22.66 -2.97 0.82
C SER A 28 -21.19 -2.82 0.43
N ALA A 29 -20.90 -2.53 -0.85
CA ALA A 29 -19.55 -2.28 -1.31
C ALA A 29 -18.98 -1.01 -0.68
N PHE A 30 -19.76 0.07 -0.69
CA PHE A 30 -19.38 1.35 -0.07
C PHE A 30 -19.08 1.19 1.43
N LEU A 31 -19.98 0.53 2.18
CA LEU A 31 -19.75 0.34 3.62
C LEU A 31 -18.52 -0.51 3.91
N VAL A 32 -18.22 -1.52 3.09
CA VAL A 32 -17.03 -2.35 3.26
C VAL A 32 -15.76 -1.56 2.96
N GLU A 33 -15.74 -0.81 1.86
CA GLU A 33 -14.61 0.02 1.47
C GLU A 33 -14.31 1.10 2.51
N THR A 34 -15.31 1.90 2.88
CA THR A 34 -15.17 2.94 3.91
C THR A 34 -14.75 2.35 5.25
N ALA A 35 -15.31 1.20 5.66
CA ALA A 35 -14.89 0.54 6.89
C ALA A 35 -13.43 0.06 6.82
N GLN A 36 -12.97 -0.44 5.67
CA GLN A 36 -11.57 -0.83 5.48
C GLN A 36 -10.64 0.38 5.57
N GLU A 37 -10.99 1.48 4.92
CA GLU A 37 -10.21 2.71 4.94
C GLU A 37 -10.14 3.30 6.35
N GLU A 38 -11.27 3.41 7.06
CA GLU A 38 -11.31 3.93 8.41
C GLU A 38 -10.55 3.04 9.40
N VAL A 39 -10.63 1.71 9.27
CA VAL A 39 -9.82 0.80 10.09
C VAL A 39 -8.33 1.00 9.81
N LYS A 40 -7.92 1.13 8.55
CA LYS A 40 -6.51 1.41 8.20
C LYS A 40 -6.07 2.75 8.77
N ARG A 41 -6.89 3.79 8.62
CA ARG A 41 -6.61 5.13 9.13
C ARG A 41 -6.44 5.13 10.65
N ARG A 42 -7.34 4.47 11.39
CA ARG A 42 -7.24 4.38 12.85
C ARG A 42 -6.03 3.59 13.31
N LYS A 43 -5.70 2.49 12.63
CA LYS A 43 -4.47 1.74 12.92
C LYS A 43 -3.22 2.59 12.67
N LEU A 44 -3.21 3.37 11.61
CA LEU A 44 -2.12 4.30 11.32
C LEU A 44 -2.03 5.40 12.38
N LEU A 45 -3.15 6.01 12.77
CA LEU A 45 -3.16 7.02 13.82
C LEU A 45 -2.67 6.46 15.15
N GLN A 46 -3.15 5.27 15.55
CA GLN A 46 -2.68 4.59 16.74
C GLN A 46 -1.17 4.32 16.67
N PHE A 47 -0.67 3.90 15.52
CA PHE A 47 0.77 3.69 15.31
C PHE A 47 1.57 5.00 15.43
N LEU A 48 1.05 6.12 14.92
CA LEU A 48 1.70 7.43 15.02
C LEU A 48 1.61 8.05 16.42
N GLU A 49 0.57 7.72 17.18
CA GLU A 49 0.39 8.13 18.58
C GLU A 49 1.24 7.32 19.54
N ASN A 50 1.67 6.12 19.15
CA ASN A 50 2.55 5.29 19.98
C ASN A 50 3.95 5.91 20.01
N ASP A 51 4.51 6.05 21.21
CA ASP A 51 5.89 6.49 21.44
C ASP A 51 6.95 5.42 21.09
N GLU A 52 6.51 4.21 20.70
CA GLU A 52 7.43 3.18 20.22
C GLU A 52 8.05 3.63 18.88
N PRO A 53 9.39 3.55 18.75
CA PRO A 53 10.04 3.91 17.52
C PRO A 53 9.51 3.03 16.38
N ALA A 54 8.91 3.67 15.38
CA ALA A 54 8.43 3.03 14.16
C ALA A 54 9.54 2.32 13.35
N TRP A 55 10.79 2.57 13.71
CA TRP A 55 11.99 2.14 13.00
C TRP A 55 13.11 1.96 14.02
N GLU A 56 13.62 0.73 14.15
CA GLU A 56 14.79 0.42 14.97
C GLU A 56 15.96 -0.05 14.10
N ASP A 57 17.17 0.43 14.39
CA ASP A 57 18.38 0.03 13.67
C ASP A 57 18.68 -1.48 13.80
N GLY A 58 18.16 -2.13 14.86
CA GLY A 58 18.29 -3.56 15.09
C GLY A 58 17.44 -4.42 14.14
N ASP A 59 16.35 -3.88 13.60
CA ASP A 59 15.47 -4.59 12.66
C ASP A 59 16.01 -4.59 11.22
N HIS A 60 17.02 -3.75 10.95
CA HIS A 60 17.59 -3.52 9.62
C HIS A 60 19.11 -3.70 9.58
N PRO A 61 19.62 -4.94 9.76
CA PRO A 61 21.06 -5.21 9.71
C PRO A 61 21.69 -4.85 8.36
N GLU A 62 20.91 -4.86 7.27
CA GLU A 62 21.33 -4.45 5.93
C GLU A 62 21.69 -2.96 5.81
N MET A 63 21.23 -2.14 6.75
CA MET A 63 21.51 -0.70 6.81
C MET A 63 22.50 -0.32 7.92
N SER A 64 23.14 -1.31 8.57
CA SER A 64 24.12 -1.11 9.64
C SER A 64 25.33 -0.25 9.25
N GLY A 65 25.72 -0.24 7.97
CA GLY A 65 26.76 0.62 7.42
C GLY A 65 26.32 2.06 7.10
N GLY A 66 25.08 2.42 7.44
CA GLY A 66 24.45 3.70 7.13
C GLY A 66 23.54 3.62 5.89
N SER A 67 22.43 4.36 5.95
CA SER A 67 21.42 4.40 4.89
C SER A 67 21.97 4.85 3.53
N ALA A 68 22.94 5.76 3.52
CA ALA A 68 23.54 6.26 2.29
C ALA A 68 24.27 5.17 1.49
N ALA A 69 25.07 4.33 2.18
CA ALA A 69 25.81 3.24 1.56
C ALA A 69 24.86 2.17 0.99
N TRP A 70 23.80 1.84 1.74
CA TRP A 70 22.77 0.90 1.31
C TRP A 70 22.02 1.39 0.05
N VAL A 71 21.62 2.66 0.02
CA VAL A 71 20.96 3.25 -1.16
C VAL A 71 21.90 3.31 -2.38
N GLU A 72 23.19 3.57 -2.17
CA GLU A 72 24.16 3.56 -3.26
C GLU A 72 24.28 2.17 -3.91
N GLU A 73 24.34 1.12 -3.09
CA GLU A 73 24.39 -0.25 -3.58
C GLU A 73 23.11 -0.63 -4.35
N LEU A 74 21.94 -0.25 -3.82
CA LEU A 74 20.66 -0.47 -4.48
C LEU A 74 20.57 0.21 -5.85
N ARG A 75 21.14 1.41 -5.99
CA ARG A 75 21.22 2.14 -7.26
C ARG A 75 22.17 1.46 -8.23
N LYS A 76 23.35 1.02 -7.78
CA LYS A 76 24.31 0.27 -8.61
C LYS A 76 23.68 -0.99 -9.20
N GLU A 77 22.97 -1.77 -8.39
CA GLU A 77 22.28 -2.97 -8.88
C GLU A 77 21.21 -2.65 -9.94
N SER A 78 20.46 -1.57 -9.72
CA SER A 78 19.41 -1.10 -10.63
C SER A 78 19.98 -0.64 -11.97
N ASP A 79 21.07 0.14 -11.94
CA ASP A 79 21.75 0.66 -13.13
C ASP A 79 22.42 -0.47 -13.92
N ASP A 80 23.00 -1.45 -13.24
CA ASP A 80 23.55 -2.65 -13.88
C ASP A 80 22.49 -3.46 -14.59
N ARG A 81 21.32 -3.64 -13.96
CA ARG A 81 20.17 -4.32 -14.57
C ARG A 81 19.67 -3.57 -15.82
N ARG A 82 19.52 -2.24 -15.73
CA ARG A 82 19.15 -1.40 -16.88
C ARG A 82 20.19 -1.43 -17.99
N GLY A 83 21.47 -1.39 -17.65
CA GLY A 83 22.58 -1.47 -18.60
C GLY A 83 22.65 -2.83 -19.30
N LYS A 84 22.37 -3.94 -18.59
CA LYS A 84 22.24 -5.29 -19.19
C LYS A 84 21.05 -5.37 -20.14
N ALA A 85 19.88 -4.85 -19.75
CA ALA A 85 18.69 -4.81 -20.61
C ALA A 85 18.92 -3.99 -21.90
N CYS A 86 19.55 -2.82 -21.79
CA CYS A 86 19.89 -1.99 -22.95
C CYS A 86 20.88 -2.70 -23.90
N ARG A 87 21.88 -3.41 -23.35
CA ARG A 87 22.82 -4.22 -24.15
C ARG A 87 22.14 -5.38 -24.88
N GLN A 88 21.17 -6.04 -24.24
CA GLN A 88 20.41 -7.13 -24.86
C GLN A 88 19.48 -6.62 -25.98
N ALA A 89 18.80 -5.49 -25.77
CA ALA A 89 17.95 -4.87 -26.80
C ALA A 89 18.76 -4.48 -28.05
N LYS A 90 19.97 -3.94 -27.88
CA LYS A 90 20.88 -3.63 -28.99
C LYS A 90 21.33 -4.88 -29.76
N ARG A 91 21.58 -6.00 -29.07
CA ARG A 91 21.96 -7.30 -29.68
C ARG A 91 20.83 -7.96 -30.46
N GLY A 92 19.57 -7.75 -30.06
CA GLY A 92 18.40 -8.20 -30.80
C GLY A 92 18.16 -7.41 -32.09
N ARG A 93 18.40 -6.09 -32.06
CA ARG A 93 18.23 -5.19 -33.22
C ARG A 93 19.28 -5.39 -34.33
N SER A 94 20.46 -5.92 -34.00
CA SER A 94 21.52 -6.23 -34.97
C SER A 94 21.39 -7.62 -35.62
N ARG A 95 20.33 -8.37 -35.30
CA ARG A 95 20.07 -9.74 -35.81
C ARG A 95 18.89 -9.83 -36.79
N THR A 96 18.28 -8.70 -37.14
CA THR A 96 17.26 -8.50 -38.18
C THR A 96 17.81 -7.54 -39.22
#